data_AF-A0A3N4Q371-F1
#
_entry.id   AF-A0A3N4Q371-F1
#
_cell.length_a   1.000
_cell.length_b   1.000
_cell.length_c   1.000
_cell.angle_alpha   90.00
_cell.angle_beta   90.00
_cell.angle_gamma   90.00
#
_symmetry.space_group_name_H-M   'P 1'
#
loop_
_entity.id
_entity.type
_entity.pdbx_description
1 polymer ?
#
loop_
_entity_poly.entity_id
_entity_poly.type
_entity_poly.pdbx_seq_one_letter_code
_entity_poly.pdbx_strand_id
1 'polypeptide(L)'
;MTHKQKDIVDELRDIAPAWSDLGAQPHFDVPAGYFDAFPSKLMERIRTIESSDAVTEELETLSPLLAGISRETPYSVPEGYFSGLAGRLADEKNRAAEGRVVKMGRTIRLFKQCLAAACIAGVIAAGAVLVSRSVNHSSLDRMLAKISDQEIEEYLTYSTDAFDNENIFTNVSLEEELPSVLPEDLSAKDIDNLLEDNLLQDDPLNQ
;
A
#
# COMPACT_ATOMS: atom_id res chain seq x y z
N MET A 1 33.02 -25.30 -57.09
CA MET A 1 32.13 -24.80 -56.03
C MET A 1 32.21 -23.28 -56.02
N THR A 2 31.38 -22.62 -56.83
CA THR A 2 31.47 -21.18 -57.11
C THR A 2 30.10 -20.55 -56.91
N HIS A 3 29.72 -20.37 -55.65
CA HIS A 3 28.57 -19.55 -55.27
C HIS A 3 29.09 -18.48 -54.32
N LYS A 4 29.65 -17.39 -54.86
CA LYS A 4 29.80 -16.13 -54.12
C LYS A 4 30.36 -15.05 -55.03
N GLN A 5 29.45 -14.26 -55.59
CA GLN A 5 29.62 -12.81 -55.82
C GLN A 5 28.32 -12.34 -56.48
N LYS A 6 27.21 -12.48 -55.77
CA LYS A 6 26.16 -11.47 -55.92
C LYS A 6 26.66 -10.30 -55.08
N ASP A 7 26.67 -9.12 -55.66
CA ASP A 7 27.12 -7.92 -54.96
C ASP A 7 26.25 -7.75 -53.72
N ILE A 8 26.85 -7.38 -52.58
CA ILE A 8 26.11 -7.28 -51.30
C ILE A 8 24.92 -6.32 -51.45
N VAL A 9 25.07 -5.35 -52.36
CA VAL A 9 24.03 -4.41 -52.78
C VAL A 9 22.80 -5.10 -53.37
N ASP A 10 22.98 -6.15 -54.19
CA ASP A 10 21.87 -6.88 -54.82
C ASP A 10 21.11 -7.73 -53.78
N GLU A 11 21.83 -8.39 -52.87
CA GLU A 11 21.19 -9.18 -51.80
C GLU A 11 20.41 -8.29 -50.82
N LEU A 12 20.94 -7.11 -50.48
CA LEU A 12 20.25 -6.14 -49.63
C LEU A 12 18.98 -5.60 -50.30
N ARG A 13 19.03 -5.38 -51.62
CA ARG A 13 17.89 -4.90 -52.40
C ARG A 13 16.75 -5.93 -52.44
N ASP A 14 17.09 -7.21 -52.53
CA ASP A 14 16.12 -8.31 -52.50
C ASP A 14 15.48 -8.48 -51.12
N ILE A 15 16.25 -8.29 -50.03
CA ILE A 15 15.77 -8.46 -48.65
C ILE A 15 14.95 -7.26 -48.17
N ALA A 16 15.32 -6.04 -48.58
CA ALA A 16 14.69 -4.81 -48.12
C ALA A 16 14.50 -3.81 -49.28
N PRO A 17 13.52 -4.06 -50.18
CA PRO A 17 13.32 -3.24 -51.37
C PRO A 17 13.01 -1.77 -51.05
N ALA A 18 12.38 -1.51 -49.90
CA ALA A 18 12.04 -0.18 -49.39
C ALA A 18 13.28 0.67 -49.00
N TRP A 19 14.46 0.07 -48.79
CA TRP A 19 15.69 0.82 -48.49
C TRP A 19 16.22 1.58 -49.71
N SER A 20 15.86 1.14 -50.92
CA SER A 20 16.19 1.85 -52.16
C SER A 20 15.47 3.21 -52.27
N ASP A 21 14.38 3.38 -51.52
CA ASP A 21 13.54 4.60 -51.49
C ASP A 21 13.90 5.55 -50.33
N LEU A 22 14.79 5.13 -49.43
CA LEU A 22 15.21 5.88 -48.25
C LEU A 22 16.33 6.90 -48.58
N GLY A 23 16.04 7.81 -49.52
CA GLY A 23 16.78 9.06 -49.72
C GLY A 23 18.25 8.93 -50.14
N ALA A 24 18.85 10.08 -50.48
CA ALA A 24 20.24 10.15 -50.89
C ALA A 24 21.18 9.61 -49.79
N GLN A 25 22.27 8.97 -50.22
CA GLN A 25 23.32 8.53 -49.31
C GLN A 25 23.72 9.67 -48.36
N PRO A 26 23.97 9.37 -47.07
CA PRO A 26 24.34 10.39 -46.11
C PRO A 26 25.50 11.24 -46.64
N HIS A 27 25.44 12.57 -46.45
CA HIS A 27 26.49 13.53 -46.86
C HIS A 27 27.80 13.43 -46.05
N PHE A 28 28.08 12.27 -45.46
CA PHE A 28 29.34 12.00 -44.81
C PHE A 28 29.99 10.80 -45.49
N ASP A 29 31.24 10.97 -45.88
CA ASP A 29 32.07 9.89 -46.39
C ASP A 29 33.17 9.61 -45.36
N VAL A 30 33.56 8.35 -45.25
CA VAL A 30 34.66 7.96 -44.37
C VAL A 30 35.98 8.20 -45.09
N PRO A 31 37.03 8.66 -44.38
CA PRO A 31 38.35 8.81 -44.98
C PRO A 31 38.84 7.49 -45.59
N ALA A 32 39.55 7.58 -46.72
CA ALA A 32 40.17 6.42 -47.35
C ALA A 32 41.04 5.64 -46.35
N GLY A 33 40.85 4.32 -46.28
CA GLY A 33 41.57 3.44 -45.35
C GLY A 33 41.08 3.44 -43.90
N TYR A 34 39.95 4.10 -43.58
CA TYR A 34 39.37 4.11 -42.23
C TYR A 34 39.15 2.69 -41.68
N PHE A 35 38.51 1.83 -42.48
CA PHE A 35 38.23 0.45 -42.08
C PHE A 35 39.45 -0.47 -42.17
N ASP A 36 40.45 -0.14 -42.98
CA ASP A 36 41.70 -0.91 -43.05
C ASP A 36 42.54 -0.74 -41.78
N ALA A 37 42.55 0.47 -41.21
CA ALA A 37 43.26 0.79 -39.96
C ALA A 37 42.43 0.52 -38.70
N PHE A 38 41.13 0.23 -38.83
CA PHE A 38 40.23 0.03 -37.69
C PHE A 38 40.60 -1.19 -36.84
N PRO A 39 40.85 -2.40 -37.40
CA PRO A 39 41.18 -3.58 -36.60
C PRO A 39 42.44 -3.41 -35.76
N SER A 40 43.48 -2.78 -36.33
CA SER A 40 44.72 -2.51 -35.60
C SER A 40 44.52 -1.53 -34.45
N LYS A 41 43.77 -0.44 -34.68
CA LYS A 41 43.43 0.55 -33.64
C LYS A 41 42.58 -0.06 -32.52
N LEU A 42 41.61 -0.91 -32.87
CA LEU A 42 40.77 -1.62 -31.91
C LEU A 42 41.62 -2.57 -31.04
N MET A 43 42.51 -3.35 -31.65
CA MET A 43 43.38 -4.28 -30.90
C MET A 43 44.38 -3.55 -30.01
N GLU A 44 44.91 -2.41 -30.47
CA GLU A 44 45.74 -1.53 -29.64
C GLU A 44 44.95 -1.03 -28.43
N ARG A 45 43.70 -0.60 -28.64
CA ARG A 45 42.82 -0.12 -27.57
C ARG A 45 42.45 -1.19 -26.55
N ILE A 46 42.19 -2.42 -27.01
CA ILE A 46 41.91 -3.55 -26.11
C ILE A 46 43.12 -3.83 -25.23
N ARG A 47 44.33 -3.87 -25.80
CA ARG A 47 45.56 -4.09 -25.02
C ARG A 47 45.81 -3.00 -23.98
N THR A 48 45.53 -1.74 -24.31
CA THR A 48 45.63 -0.63 -23.33
C THR A 48 44.59 -0.76 -22.22
N ILE A 49 43.38 -1.26 -22.51
CA ILE A 49 42.35 -1.47 -21.47
C ILE A 49 42.71 -2.67 -20.57
N GLU A 50 43.30 -3.73 -21.15
CA GLU A 50 43.74 -4.91 -20.40
C GLU A 50 44.94 -4.62 -19.48
N SER A 51 45.79 -3.65 -19.82
CA SER A 51 46.74 -3.08 -18.88
C SER A 51 46.01 -2.21 -17.85
N SER A 52 45.67 -2.80 -16.71
CA SER A 52 44.92 -2.19 -15.59
C SER A 52 45.38 -0.77 -15.21
N ASP A 53 46.65 -0.45 -15.40
CA ASP A 53 47.25 0.84 -15.04
C ASP A 53 46.80 1.98 -15.97
N ALA A 54 46.52 1.70 -17.24
CA ALA A 54 46.07 2.74 -18.19
C ALA A 54 44.60 3.13 -17.97
N VAL A 55 43.77 2.20 -17.49
CA VAL A 55 42.35 2.48 -17.18
C VAL A 55 42.23 3.45 -16.00
N THR A 56 43.10 3.34 -15.00
CA THR A 56 43.13 4.28 -13.87
C THR A 56 43.60 5.67 -14.30
N GLU A 57 44.64 5.79 -15.11
CA GLU A 57 45.12 7.07 -15.63
C GLU A 57 44.10 7.75 -16.56
N GLU A 58 43.43 6.97 -17.43
CA GLU A 58 42.35 7.50 -18.28
C GLU A 58 41.13 7.94 -17.46
N LEU A 59 40.75 7.18 -16.44
CA LEU A 59 39.66 7.57 -15.56
C LEU A 59 40.02 8.80 -14.74
N GLU A 60 41.25 8.94 -14.26
CA GLU A 60 41.70 10.15 -13.56
C GLU A 60 41.65 11.39 -14.46
N THR A 61 41.98 11.25 -15.74
CA THR A 61 41.94 12.35 -16.70
C THR A 61 40.52 12.69 -17.16
N LEU A 62 39.64 11.69 -17.34
CA LEU A 62 38.25 11.89 -17.79
C LEU A 62 37.31 12.25 -16.65
N SER A 63 37.49 11.64 -15.47
CA SER A 63 36.66 11.84 -14.30
C SER A 63 37.41 11.48 -13.00
N PRO A 64 38.10 12.45 -12.38
CA PRO A 64 38.83 12.22 -11.13
C PRO A 64 37.91 11.76 -9.98
N LEU A 65 36.61 12.07 -10.05
CA LEU A 65 35.60 11.60 -9.10
C LEU A 65 35.41 10.07 -9.22
N LEU A 66 35.20 9.56 -10.43
CA LEU A 66 35.03 8.12 -10.66
C LEU A 66 36.30 7.33 -10.35
N ALA A 67 37.47 7.92 -10.58
CA ALA A 67 38.75 7.30 -10.22
C ALA A 67 38.92 7.13 -8.71
N GLY A 68 38.39 8.07 -7.91
CA GLY A 68 38.44 8.01 -6.44
C GLY A 68 37.41 7.09 -5.78
N ILE A 69 36.45 6.56 -6.54
CA ILE A 69 35.44 5.63 -6.02
C ILE A 69 36.04 4.22 -5.90
N SER A 70 35.90 3.62 -4.71
CA SER A 70 36.27 2.22 -4.49
C SER A 70 35.44 1.32 -5.41
N ARG A 71 36.11 0.44 -6.16
CA ARG A 71 35.48 -0.55 -7.04
C ARG A 71 34.96 -1.77 -6.29
N GLU A 72 34.96 -1.74 -4.96
CA GLU A 72 34.40 -2.79 -4.13
C GLU A 72 32.88 -2.84 -4.30
N THR A 73 32.38 -3.96 -4.82
CA THR A 73 30.95 -4.20 -4.90
C THR A 73 30.41 -4.46 -3.48
N PRO A 74 29.45 -3.67 -2.97
CA PRO A 74 28.95 -3.82 -1.60
C PRO A 74 28.17 -5.13 -1.37
N TYR A 75 27.83 -5.83 -2.46
CA TYR A 75 27.12 -7.09 -2.42
C TYR A 75 28.04 -8.22 -2.85
N SER A 76 28.35 -9.12 -1.92
CA SER A 76 28.97 -10.40 -2.22
C SER A 76 28.09 -11.52 -1.67
N VAL A 77 28.03 -12.63 -2.40
CA VAL A 77 27.42 -13.85 -1.86
C VAL A 77 28.44 -14.55 -0.96
N PRO A 78 27.98 -15.23 0.12
CA PRO A 78 28.83 -16.10 0.90
C PRO A 78 29.42 -17.23 0.04
N GLU A 79 30.59 -17.72 0.46
CA GLU A 79 31.21 -18.88 -0.16
C GLU A 79 30.25 -20.08 -0.14
N GLY A 80 30.07 -20.74 -1.28
CA GLY A 80 29.16 -21.88 -1.40
C GLY A 80 27.66 -21.54 -1.44
N TYR A 81 27.26 -20.27 -1.56
CA TYR A 81 25.83 -19.89 -1.67
C TYR A 81 25.09 -20.69 -2.75
N PHE A 82 25.67 -20.80 -3.95
CA PHE A 82 25.04 -21.48 -5.08
C PHE A 82 25.15 -23.01 -5.03
N SER A 83 26.10 -23.57 -4.29
CA SER A 83 26.27 -25.03 -4.21
C SER A 83 25.12 -25.68 -3.42
N GLY A 84 24.62 -25.01 -2.39
CA GLY A 84 23.45 -25.46 -1.62
C GLY A 84 22.09 -24.99 -2.16
N LEU A 85 22.06 -24.03 -3.09
CA LEU A 85 20.81 -23.41 -3.56
C LEU A 85 19.91 -24.40 -4.28
N ALA A 86 20.45 -25.19 -5.20
CA ALA A 86 19.68 -26.16 -5.97
C ALA A 86 19.06 -27.26 -5.08
N GLY A 87 19.82 -27.76 -4.10
CA GLY A 87 19.34 -28.74 -3.12
C GLY A 87 18.22 -28.15 -2.25
N ARG A 88 18.40 -26.93 -1.73
CA ARG A 88 17.39 -26.24 -0.93
C ARG A 88 16.08 -26.02 -1.69
N LEU A 89 16.15 -25.63 -2.96
CA LEU A 89 14.96 -25.42 -3.79
C LEU A 89 14.24 -26.74 -4.10
N ALA A 90 14.98 -27.82 -4.32
CA ALA A 90 14.40 -29.15 -4.48
C ALA A 90 13.74 -29.65 -3.18
N ASP A 91 14.40 -29.45 -2.04
CA ASP A 91 13.86 -29.82 -0.72
C ASP A 91 12.66 -28.97 -0.33
N GLU A 92 12.64 -27.68 -0.66
CA GLU A 92 11.51 -26.78 -0.44
C GLU A 92 10.32 -27.15 -1.32
N LYS A 93 10.56 -27.47 -2.61
CA LYS A 93 9.53 -27.97 -3.52
C LYS A 93 8.91 -29.28 -3.04
N ASN A 94 9.71 -30.15 -2.41
CA ASN A 94 9.24 -31.41 -1.84
C ASN A 94 8.62 -31.24 -0.44
N ARG A 95 8.97 -30.17 0.30
CA ARG A 95 8.35 -29.77 1.57
C ARG A 95 7.08 -28.94 1.41
N ALA A 96 6.82 -28.39 0.22
CA ALA A 96 5.54 -27.80 -0.14
C ALA A 96 4.50 -28.92 -0.06
N ALA A 97 3.85 -28.96 1.11
CA ALA A 97 2.97 -30.00 1.61
C ALA A 97 2.16 -30.69 0.51
N GLU A 98 2.11 -32.02 0.57
CA GLU A 98 0.95 -32.76 0.08
C GLU A 98 -0.28 -32.06 0.68
N GLY A 99 -0.95 -31.25 -0.14
CA GLY A 99 -2.06 -30.42 0.30
C GLY A 99 -3.05 -31.32 1.01
N ARG A 100 -3.41 -30.99 2.26
CA ARG A 100 -4.28 -31.81 3.10
C ARG A 100 -5.58 -32.12 2.35
N VAL A 101 -5.68 -33.32 1.77
CA VAL A 101 -6.89 -33.78 1.10
C VAL A 101 -7.91 -34.11 2.18
N VAL A 102 -8.67 -33.10 2.59
CA VAL A 102 -9.83 -33.30 3.44
C VAL A 102 -10.92 -33.88 2.56
N LYS A 103 -11.26 -35.15 2.80
CA LYS A 103 -12.45 -35.75 2.20
C LYS A 103 -13.64 -34.91 2.66
N MET A 104 -14.30 -34.24 1.72
CA MET A 104 -15.49 -33.44 1.98
C MET A 104 -16.62 -34.39 2.43
N GLY A 105 -16.76 -34.57 3.75
CA GLY A 105 -17.84 -35.34 4.34
C GLY A 105 -19.17 -34.58 4.20
N ARG A 106 -20.24 -35.29 3.85
CA ARG A 106 -21.59 -34.73 3.65
C ARG A 106 -22.10 -34.10 4.96
N THR A 107 -22.41 -32.81 4.92
CA THR A 107 -22.93 -32.05 6.06
C THR A 107 -24.25 -32.64 6.59
N ILE A 108 -24.34 -32.78 7.91
CA ILE A 108 -25.43 -33.52 8.57
C ILE A 108 -26.68 -32.62 8.68
N ARG A 109 -27.84 -33.13 8.25
CA ARG A 109 -29.15 -32.44 8.27
C ARG A 109 -29.81 -32.41 9.66
N LEU A 110 -29.11 -31.98 10.72
CA LEU A 110 -29.67 -31.96 12.09
C LEU A 110 -30.42 -30.67 12.45
N PHE A 111 -30.43 -29.67 11.58
CA PHE A 111 -31.14 -28.39 11.84
C PHE A 111 -32.67 -28.51 11.98
N LYS A 112 -33.28 -29.61 11.54
CA LYS A 112 -34.74 -29.75 11.60
C LYS A 112 -35.27 -29.99 13.02
N GLN A 113 -34.47 -30.56 13.92
CA GLN A 113 -34.90 -30.87 15.29
C GLN A 113 -34.69 -29.68 16.24
N CYS A 114 -33.64 -28.86 16.04
CA CYS A 114 -33.44 -27.64 16.83
C CYS A 114 -34.52 -26.58 16.57
N LEU A 115 -35.06 -26.50 15.35
CA LEU A 115 -36.10 -25.51 15.02
C LEU A 115 -37.37 -25.71 15.86
N ALA A 116 -37.85 -26.95 15.97
CA ALA A 116 -39.07 -27.24 16.74
C ALA A 116 -38.92 -26.90 18.23
N ALA A 117 -37.77 -27.23 18.84
CA ALA A 117 -37.49 -26.91 20.24
C ALA A 117 -37.41 -25.40 20.49
N ALA A 118 -36.76 -24.65 19.59
CA ALA A 118 -36.64 -23.20 19.70
C ALA A 118 -38.01 -22.50 19.60
N CYS A 119 -38.91 -22.97 18.74
CA CYS A 119 -40.26 -22.44 18.63
C CYS A 119 -41.05 -22.61 19.94
N ILE A 120 -40.96 -23.80 20.57
CA ILE A 120 -41.66 -24.07 21.82
C ILE A 120 -41.10 -23.19 22.94
N ALA A 121 -39.77 -23.08 23.06
CA ALA A 121 -39.13 -22.21 24.06
C ALA A 121 -39.46 -20.72 23.85
N GLY A 122 -39.51 -20.26 22.59
CA GLY A 122 -39.85 -18.88 22.24
C GLY A 122 -41.28 -18.49 22.60
N VAL A 123 -42.26 -19.38 22.38
CA VAL A 123 -43.67 -19.13 22.74
C VAL A 123 -43.83 -19.03 24.26
N ILE A 124 -43.17 -19.89 25.03
CA ILE A 124 -43.20 -19.86 26.50
C ILE A 124 -42.57 -18.56 27.02
N ALA A 125 -41.42 -18.17 26.49
CA ALA A 125 -40.73 -16.94 26.88
C ALA A 125 -41.55 -15.68 26.53
N ALA A 126 -42.11 -15.60 25.32
CA ALA A 126 -42.94 -14.48 24.90
C ALA A 126 -44.22 -14.36 25.74
N GLY A 127 -44.87 -15.49 26.06
CA GLY A 127 -46.02 -15.54 26.94
C GLY A 127 -45.72 -14.99 28.34
N ALA A 128 -44.59 -15.40 28.93
CA ALA A 128 -44.16 -14.91 30.25
C ALA A 128 -43.87 -13.40 30.27
N VAL A 129 -43.24 -12.87 29.20
CA VAL A 129 -42.91 -11.44 29.09
C VAL A 129 -44.16 -10.58 28.93
N LEU A 130 -45.16 -11.02 28.15
CA LEU A 130 -46.42 -10.28 27.97
C LEU A 130 -47.23 -10.19 29.26
N VAL A 131 -47.30 -11.28 30.03
CA VAL A 131 -47.96 -11.28 31.35
C VAL A 131 -47.21 -10.40 32.34
N SER A 132 -45.88 -10.46 32.37
CA SER A 132 -45.06 -9.63 33.26
C SER A 132 -45.16 -8.14 32.93
N ARG A 133 -45.21 -7.76 31.65
CA ARG A 133 -45.41 -6.37 31.21
C ARG A 133 -46.78 -5.81 31.63
N SER A 134 -47.83 -6.63 31.61
CA SER A 134 -49.17 -6.20 32.02
C SER A 134 -49.28 -5.90 33.51
N VAL A 135 -48.50 -6.57 34.36
CA VAL A 135 -48.60 -6.43 35.83
C VAL A 135 -47.73 -5.27 36.35
N ASN A 136 -46.59 -4.99 35.71
CA ASN A 136 -45.61 -4.05 36.25
C ASN A 136 -45.95 -2.56 36.09
N HIS A 137 -46.70 -2.15 35.05
CA HIS A 137 -47.01 -0.71 34.87
C HIS A 137 -48.11 -0.20 35.81
N SER A 138 -49.10 -1.03 36.15
CA SER A 138 -50.28 -0.56 36.89
C SER A 138 -50.04 -0.35 38.39
N SER A 139 -49.00 -0.95 38.94
CA SER A 139 -48.72 -0.92 40.39
C SER A 139 -47.87 0.28 40.79
N LEU A 140 -46.84 0.64 40.03
CA LEU A 140 -45.94 1.76 40.35
C LEU A 140 -46.61 3.12 40.14
N ASP A 141 -47.29 3.34 39.01
CA ASP A 141 -47.97 4.61 38.72
C ASP A 141 -49.05 4.92 39.77
N ARG A 142 -49.73 3.88 40.26
CA ARG A 142 -50.74 3.99 41.32
C ARG A 142 -50.15 4.22 42.72
N MET A 143 -48.91 3.78 42.95
CA MET A 143 -48.18 4.06 44.19
C MET A 143 -47.60 5.48 44.17
N LEU A 144 -47.11 5.95 43.03
CA LEU A 144 -46.62 7.32 42.82
C LEU A 144 -47.75 8.35 42.94
N ALA A 145 -48.93 8.06 42.37
CA ALA A 145 -50.08 8.96 42.45
C ALA A 145 -50.67 9.12 43.86
N LYS A 146 -50.20 8.34 44.84
CA LYS A 146 -50.63 8.45 46.25
C LYS A 146 -49.71 9.30 47.11
N ILE A 147 -48.53 9.67 46.62
CA ILE A 147 -47.65 10.60 47.32
C ILE A 147 -48.28 11.99 47.25
N SER A 148 -48.38 12.65 48.40
CA SER A 148 -48.95 14.00 48.48
C SER A 148 -47.90 15.07 48.16
N ASP A 149 -48.33 16.20 47.60
CA ASP A 149 -47.44 17.32 47.29
C ASP A 149 -46.67 17.81 48.54
N GLN A 150 -47.31 17.74 49.71
CA GLN A 150 -46.69 18.12 50.97
C GLN A 150 -45.57 17.17 51.42
N GLU A 151 -45.70 15.86 51.18
CA GLU A 151 -44.61 14.90 51.43
C GLU A 151 -43.46 15.07 50.44
N ILE A 152 -43.75 15.48 49.20
CA ILE A 152 -42.72 15.80 48.20
C ILE A 152 -41.91 17.02 48.67
N GLU A 153 -42.60 18.09 49.09
CA GLU A 153 -41.95 19.30 49.59
C GLU A 153 -41.11 19.05 50.85
N GLU A 154 -41.63 18.25 51.78
CA GLU A 154 -40.91 17.87 52.99
C GLU A 154 -39.68 17.02 52.66
N TYR A 155 -39.80 16.06 51.74
CA TYR A 155 -38.67 15.27 51.28
C TYR A 155 -37.62 16.11 50.56
N LEU A 156 -38.02 17.02 49.67
CA LEU A 156 -37.11 17.92 48.98
C LEU A 156 -36.39 18.85 49.95
N THR A 157 -37.09 19.38 50.95
CA THR A 157 -36.49 20.27 51.96
C THR A 157 -35.54 19.51 52.89
N TYR A 158 -35.90 18.28 53.26
CA TYR A 158 -35.06 17.43 54.11
C TYR A 158 -33.84 16.87 53.37
N SER A 159 -34.02 16.52 52.10
CA SER A 159 -32.99 15.87 51.28
C SER A 159 -32.09 16.86 50.53
N THR A 160 -32.41 18.16 50.52
CA THR A 160 -31.54 19.20 49.95
C THR A 160 -30.81 19.89 51.09
N ASP A 161 -29.50 19.65 51.20
CA ASP A 161 -28.66 20.43 52.12
C ASP A 161 -28.15 21.72 51.46
N ALA A 162 -27.42 22.54 52.23
CA ALA A 162 -26.91 23.83 51.73
C ALA A 162 -25.93 23.69 50.55
N PHE A 163 -25.31 22.53 50.35
CA PHE A 163 -24.38 22.26 49.25
C PHE A 163 -25.11 21.76 47.99
N ASP A 164 -26.19 21.01 48.14
CA ASP A 164 -26.99 20.54 47.00
C ASP A 164 -27.71 21.68 46.26
N ASN A 165 -28.13 22.72 46.99
CA ASN A 165 -28.76 23.90 46.38
C ASN A 165 -27.80 24.67 45.44
N GLU A 166 -26.51 24.72 45.81
CA GLU A 166 -25.46 25.33 44.98
C GLU A 166 -25.18 24.46 43.74
N ASN A 167 -25.22 23.12 43.88
CA ASN A 167 -25.01 22.19 42.77
C ASN A 167 -26.17 22.20 41.75
N ILE A 168 -27.41 22.41 42.21
CA ILE A 168 -28.57 22.63 41.32
C ILE A 168 -28.42 23.95 40.56
N PHE A 169 -27.96 25.01 41.23
CA PHE A 169 -27.76 26.31 40.60
C PHE A 169 -26.59 26.30 39.60
N THR A 170 -25.49 25.59 39.92
CA THR A 170 -24.34 25.44 39.01
C THR A 170 -24.66 24.56 37.81
N ASN A 171 -25.43 23.48 37.96
CA ASN A 171 -25.79 22.62 36.82
C ASN A 171 -26.73 23.34 35.84
N VAL A 172 -27.56 24.27 36.31
CA VAL A 172 -28.35 25.16 35.43
C VAL A 172 -27.48 26.19 34.72
N SER A 173 -26.33 26.59 35.31
CA SER A 173 -25.38 27.54 34.69
C SER A 173 -24.32 26.88 33.81
N LEU A 174 -24.11 25.56 33.87
CA LEU A 174 -23.04 24.82 33.18
C LEU A 174 -23.36 24.44 31.72
N GLU A 175 -24.54 24.77 31.21
CA GLU A 175 -24.90 24.53 29.80
C GLU A 175 -24.31 25.56 28.82
N GLU A 176 -23.61 26.60 29.28
CA GLU A 176 -23.16 27.73 28.44
C GLU A 176 -21.66 27.75 28.09
N GLU A 177 -20.79 26.88 28.64
CA GLU A 177 -19.33 27.02 28.38
C GLU A 177 -18.57 25.68 28.26
N LEU A 178 -18.30 25.25 27.02
CA LEU A 178 -17.19 24.36 26.68
C LEU A 178 -16.24 25.09 25.72
N PRO A 179 -14.93 25.17 26.00
CA PRO A 179 -13.96 25.80 25.11
C PRO A 179 -13.67 24.91 23.90
N SER A 180 -13.92 25.42 22.69
CA SER A 180 -13.57 24.81 21.42
C SER A 180 -12.05 24.83 21.20
N VAL A 181 -11.46 23.67 20.91
CA VAL A 181 -10.00 23.52 20.63
C VAL A 181 -9.68 23.82 19.16
N LEU A 182 -10.45 24.70 18.52
CA LEU A 182 -10.23 25.12 17.13
C LEU A 182 -9.88 26.61 17.11
N PRO A 183 -8.79 27.03 16.43
CA PRO A 183 -8.53 28.44 16.17
C PRO A 183 -9.76 29.06 15.49
N GLU A 184 -10.29 30.13 16.04
CA GLU A 184 -11.56 30.76 15.62
C GLU A 184 -11.55 31.29 14.17
N ASP A 185 -10.37 31.48 13.57
CA ASP A 185 -10.22 32.18 12.29
C ASP A 185 -9.55 31.33 11.19
N LEU A 186 -9.92 30.05 11.03
CA LEU A 186 -9.71 29.39 9.73
C LEU A 186 -10.94 29.66 8.84
N SER A 187 -10.83 30.62 7.92
CA SER A 187 -11.89 30.84 6.94
C SER A 187 -11.89 29.70 5.92
N ALA A 188 -13.07 29.35 5.39
CA ALA A 188 -13.18 28.30 4.37
C ALA A 188 -12.32 28.58 3.13
N LYS A 189 -12.02 29.86 2.84
CA LYS A 189 -11.10 30.28 1.77
C LYS A 189 -9.65 29.95 2.08
N ASP A 190 -9.25 30.02 3.35
CA ASP A 190 -7.87 29.70 3.75
C ASP A 190 -7.62 28.19 3.63
N ILE A 191 -8.65 27.38 3.89
CA ILE A 191 -8.61 25.93 3.69
C ILE A 191 -8.49 25.59 2.20
N ASP A 192 -9.27 26.26 1.34
CA ASP A 192 -9.19 26.07 -0.12
C ASP A 192 -7.83 26.47 -0.67
N ASN A 193 -7.28 27.63 -0.27
CA ASN A 193 -5.95 28.07 -0.70
C ASN A 193 -4.84 27.08 -0.29
N LEU A 194 -4.95 26.49 0.91
CA LEU A 194 -3.95 25.56 1.44
C LEU A 194 -4.02 24.18 0.75
N LEU A 195 -5.21 23.79 0.28
CA LEU A 195 -5.40 22.61 -0.57
C LEU A 195 -4.92 22.87 -2.00
N GLU A 196 -5.17 24.07 -2.55
CA GLU A 196 -4.79 24.46 -3.92
C GLU A 196 -3.26 24.59 -4.08
N ASP A 197 -2.56 25.17 -3.09
CA ASP A 197 -1.09 25.24 -3.07
C ASP A 197 -0.41 23.85 -3.05
N ASN A 198 -1.05 22.85 -2.45
CA ASN A 198 -0.54 21.46 -2.45
C ASN A 198 -0.91 20.70 -3.73
N LEU A 199 -2.00 21.07 -4.41
CA LEU A 199 -2.42 20.48 -5.69
C LEU A 199 -1.66 21.06 -6.89
N LEU A 200 -1.06 22.24 -6.77
CA LEU A 200 -0.28 22.91 -7.83
C LEU A 200 1.22 22.60 -7.82
N GLN A 201 1.72 21.81 -6.85
CA GLN A 201 3.05 21.22 -6.92
C GLN A 201 3.05 19.98 -7.83
N ASP A 202 2.65 20.16 -9.09
CA ASP A 202 3.03 19.23 -10.14
C ASP A 202 4.54 19.38 -10.38
N ASP A 203 5.29 18.35 -10.00
CA ASP A 203 6.68 18.13 -10.39
C ASP A 203 6.89 18.44 -11.89
N PRO A 204 7.86 19.26 -12.30
CA PRO A 204 8.30 19.29 -13.69
C PRO A 204 9.11 18.02 -13.97
N LEU A 205 8.42 16.89 -14.18
CA LEU A 205 8.98 15.80 -14.96
C LEU A 205 8.99 16.24 -16.43
N ASN A 206 10.14 16.76 -16.87
CA ASN A 206 10.78 16.58 -18.19
C ASN A 206 11.48 17.88 -18.67
N GLN A 207 12.79 17.96 -18.41
CA GLN A 207 13.80 18.49 -19.34
C GLN A 207 15.06 17.64 -19.25
#